data_AF-A0A242M2H9-F1
#
_entry.id   AF-A0A242M2H9-F1
#
_cell.length_a   1.000
_cell.length_b   1.000
_cell.length_c   1.000
_cell.angle_alpha   90.00
_cell.angle_beta   90.00
_cell.angle_gamma   90.00
#
_symmetry.space_group_name_H-M   'P 1'
#
loop_
_entity.id
_entity.type
_entity.pdbx_description
1 polymer ?
#
loop_
_entity_poly.entity_id
_entity_poly.type
_entity_poly.pdbx_seq_one_letter_code
_entity_poly.pdbx_strand_id
1 'polypeptide(L)'
;MNDFLLIMGMAVITYAIRSAVFVFGERLSFPPLVRTALSFVPVTVLTAIIVPMTIAPHGGGAELTWRNSQLVAAIVALGVCALTRKPLLTIAISLAVFFFWQLVVVA
;
A
#
# COMPACT_ATOMS: atom_id res chain seq x y z
N MET A 1 -19.56 24.18 17.57
CA MET A 1 -18.46 24.83 18.33
C MET A 1 -17.46 23.83 18.94
N ASN A 2 -17.63 22.51 18.71
CA ASN A 2 -16.72 21.47 19.18
C ASN A 2 -15.80 20.93 18.06
N ASP A 3 -16.22 21.05 16.80
CA ASP A 3 -15.46 20.58 15.63
C ASP A 3 -14.15 21.36 15.46
N PHE A 4 -14.17 22.66 15.76
CA PHE A 4 -12.98 23.50 15.71
C PHE A 4 -11.93 23.05 16.74
N LEU A 5 -12.39 22.63 17.93
CA LEU A 5 -11.51 22.12 18.99
C LEU A 5 -10.96 20.72 18.64
N LEU A 6 -11.76 19.88 17.98
CA LEU A 6 -11.32 18.58 17.47
C LEU A 6 -10.29 18.72 16.35
N ILE A 7 -10.53 19.60 15.38
CA ILE A 7 -9.58 19.86 14.28
C ILE A 7 -8.27 20.41 14.84
N MET A 8 -8.34 21.36 15.78
CA MET A 8 -7.14 21.90 16.44
C MET A 8 -6.41 20.82 17.24
N GLY A 9 -7.13 19.97 17.98
CA GLY A 9 -6.56 18.86 18.73
C GLY A 9 -5.87 17.84 17.84
N MET A 10 -6.51 17.43 16.74
CA MET A 10 -5.91 16.54 15.74
C MET A 10 -4.66 17.15 15.12
N ALA A 11 -4.69 18.45 14.78
CA ALA A 11 -3.54 19.16 14.23
C ALA A 11 -2.37 19.20 15.22
N VAL A 12 -2.63 19.55 16.49
CA VAL A 12 -1.61 19.63 17.53
C VAL A 12 -1.00 18.26 17.81
N ILE A 13 -1.82 17.22 17.98
CA ILE A 13 -1.33 15.86 18.25
C ILE A 13 -0.51 15.33 17.06
N THR A 14 -1.00 15.52 15.83
CA THR A 14 -0.28 15.12 14.61
C THR A 14 1.07 15.83 14.50
N TYR A 15 1.08 17.14 14.74
CA TYR A 15 2.30 17.93 14.69
C TYR A 15 3.27 17.54 15.81
N ALA A 16 2.78 17.29 17.02
CA ALA A 16 3.60 16.88 18.15
C ALA A 16 4.27 15.53 17.90
N ILE A 17 3.54 14.52 17.41
CA ILE A 17 4.11 13.20 17.11
C ILE A 17 5.13 13.30 15.98
N ARG A 18 4.80 14.03 14.90
CA ARG A 18 5.70 14.15 13.73
C ARG A 18 6.96 14.96 14.04
N SER A 19 6.81 16.06 14.78
CA SER A 19 7.95 16.90 15.19
C SER A 19 8.79 16.23 16.28
N ALA A 20 8.18 15.48 17.20
CA ALA A 20 8.91 14.66 18.17
C ALA A 20 9.79 13.64 17.44
N VAL A 21 9.26 12.86 16.49
CA VAL A 21 10.07 11.89 15.72
C VAL A 21 11.20 12.57 14.93
N PHE A 22 10.95 13.76 14.38
CA PHE A 22 11.97 14.50 13.61
C PHE A 22 13.08 15.08 14.51
N VAL A 23 12.72 15.74 15.61
CA VAL A 23 13.66 16.37 16.56
C VAL A 23 14.40 15.32 17.39
N PHE A 24 13.74 14.23 17.79
CA PHE A 24 14.38 13.10 18.46
C PHE A 24 15.27 12.32 17.47
N GLY A 25 14.95 12.33 16.17
CA GLY A 25 15.76 11.72 15.12
C GLY A 25 17.10 12.41 14.84
N GLU A 26 17.24 13.71 15.15
CA GLU A 26 18.54 14.41 15.11
C GLU A 26 19.42 14.11 16.34
N ARG A 27 18.83 13.79 17.50
CA ARG A 27 19.59 13.51 18.74
C ARG A 27 19.80 12.03 19.04
N LEU A 28 18.92 11.15 18.59
CA LEU A 28 19.21 9.71 18.49
C LEU A 28 19.90 9.50 17.15
N SER A 29 21.23 9.42 17.16
CA SER A 29 21.97 8.77 16.07
C SER A 29 21.50 7.31 16.01
N PHE A 30 20.40 7.07 15.31
CA PHE A 30 19.91 5.73 15.03
C PHE A 30 21.07 4.96 14.39
N PRO A 31 21.44 3.78 14.92
CA PRO A 31 22.43 2.93 14.27
C PRO A 31 22.06 2.80 12.79
N PRO A 32 23.04 2.78 11.87
CA PRO A 32 22.77 2.73 10.43
C PRO A 32 21.82 1.59 10.06
N LEU A 33 21.81 0.52 10.85
CA LEU A 33 20.89 -0.61 10.74
C LEU A 33 19.41 -0.25 10.99
N VAL A 34 19.12 0.55 12.01
CA VAL A 34 17.74 0.94 12.36
C VAL A 34 17.19 1.96 11.36
N ARG A 35 18.00 2.92 10.92
CA ARG A 35 17.61 3.88 9.86
C ARG A 35 17.33 3.16 8.54
N THR A 36 18.15 2.16 8.21
CA THR A 36 17.96 1.32 7.03
C THR A 36 16.67 0.51 7.16
N ALA A 37 16.44 -0.17 8.29
CA ALA A 37 15.21 -0.91 8.56
C ALA A 37 13.95 -0.03 8.46
N LEU A 38 13.97 1.17 9.07
CA LEU A 38 12.88 2.15 8.99
C LEU A 38 12.57 2.60 7.56
N SER A 39 13.58 2.75 6.70
CA SER A 39 13.37 3.10 5.29
C SER A 39 12.66 1.98 4.48
N PHE A 40 12.76 0.73 4.94
CA PHE A 40 12.07 -0.41 4.33
C PHE A 40 10.67 -0.65 4.90
N VAL A 41 10.30 -0.06 6.03
CA VAL A 41 8.97 -0.21 6.63
C VAL A 41 7.85 0.16 5.65
N PRO A 42 7.86 1.31 4.94
CA PRO A 42 6.76 1.70 4.07
C PRO A 42 6.48 0.69 2.96
N VAL A 43 7.54 0.22 2.27
CA VAL A 43 7.39 -0.75 1.17
C VAL A 43 6.97 -2.13 1.69
N THR A 44 7.48 -2.53 2.85
CA THR A 44 7.18 -3.84 3.45
C THR A 44 5.74 -3.89 3.94
N VAL A 45 5.28 -2.84 4.63
CA VAL A 45 3.91 -2.74 5.13
C VAL A 45 2.92 -2.66 3.98
N LEU A 46 3.20 -1.84 2.96
CA LEU A 46 2.33 -1.76 1.78
C LEU A 46 2.20 -3.12 1.09
N THR A 47 3.30 -3.86 0.95
CA THR A 47 3.30 -5.22 0.39
C THR A 47 2.51 -6.18 1.29
N ALA A 48 2.72 -6.13 2.61
CA ALA A 48 2.02 -6.97 3.58
C ALA A 48 0.50 -6.72 3.63
N ILE A 49 0.04 -5.52 3.24
CA ILE A 49 -1.40 -5.21 3.12
C ILE A 49 -1.97 -5.66 1.78
N ILE A 50 -1.27 -5.36 0.67
CA ILE A 50 -1.75 -5.65 -0.68
C ILE A 50 -1.80 -7.15 -0.95
N VAL A 51 -0.75 -7.89 -0.58
CA VAL A 51 -0.64 -9.34 -0.86
C VAL A 51 -1.84 -10.14 -0.33
N PRO A 52 -2.22 -10.07 0.96
CA PRO A 52 -3.38 -10.82 1.46
C PRO A 52 -4.70 -10.31 0.86
N MET A 53 -4.85 -9.01 0.61
CA MET A 53 -6.03 -8.48 -0.10
C MET A 53 -6.18 -9.10 -1.50
N THR A 54 -5.06 -9.35 -2.19
CA THR A 54 -5.08 -9.93 -3.54
C THR A 54 -5.23 -11.46 -3.54
N ILE A 55 -4.70 -12.15 -2.53
CA ILE A 55 -4.68 -13.62 -2.48
C ILE A 55 -5.93 -14.20 -1.81
N ALA A 56 -6.45 -13.55 -0.77
CA ALA A 56 -7.59 -14.05 0.00
C ALA A 56 -8.58 -12.91 0.31
N PRO A 57 -9.26 -12.34 -0.70
CA PRO A 57 -10.14 -11.19 -0.53
C PRO A 57 -11.33 -11.44 0.40
N HIS A 58 -11.70 -12.71 0.68
CA HIS A 58 -12.91 -13.06 1.44
C HIS A 58 -12.64 -13.86 2.74
N GLY A 59 -11.40 -13.97 3.19
CA GLY A 59 -11.05 -14.49 4.52
C GLY A 59 -11.37 -15.98 4.81
N GLY A 60 -11.88 -16.75 3.84
CA GLY A 60 -12.31 -18.14 4.01
C GLY A 60 -11.36 -19.23 3.51
N GLY A 61 -10.27 -18.87 2.85
CA GLY A 61 -9.29 -19.82 2.30
C GLY A 61 -8.50 -19.22 1.14
N ALA A 62 -7.38 -19.86 0.77
CA ALA A 62 -6.65 -19.51 -0.44
C ALA A 62 -7.50 -19.93 -1.65
N GLU A 63 -8.29 -19.00 -2.20
CA GLU A 63 -8.99 -19.18 -3.47
C GLU A 63 -7.99 -19.08 -4.62
N LEU A 64 -7.07 -20.05 -4.68
CA LEU A 64 -6.09 -20.26 -5.75
C LEU A 64 -6.77 -20.87 -6.99
N THR A 65 -7.93 -20.33 -7.35
CA THR A 65 -8.67 -20.74 -8.55
C THR A 65 -8.47 -19.69 -9.63
N TRP A 66 -8.25 -20.12 -10.87
CA TRP A 66 -8.11 -19.27 -12.06
C TRP A 66 -9.34 -18.38 -12.33
N ARG A 67 -10.41 -18.58 -11.56
CA ARG A 67 -11.64 -17.78 -11.58
C ARG A 67 -11.55 -16.50 -10.73
N ASN A 68 -10.52 -16.32 -9.91
CA ASN A 68 -10.34 -15.10 -9.13
C ASN A 68 -9.59 -14.04 -9.96
N SER A 69 -10.34 -13.10 -10.52
CA SER A 69 -9.84 -11.99 -11.33
C SER A 69 -8.84 -11.09 -10.60
N GLN A 70 -8.91 -11.04 -9.28
CA GLN A 70 -8.09 -10.18 -8.43
C GLN A 70 -6.64 -10.67 -8.35
N LEU A 71 -6.43 -11.99 -8.38
CA LEU A 71 -5.11 -12.63 -8.32
C LEU A 71 -4.35 -12.46 -9.64
N VAL A 72 -5.05 -12.64 -10.77
CA VAL A 72 -4.48 -12.42 -12.11
C VAL A 72 -4.17 -10.94 -12.34
N ALA A 73 -5.07 -10.04 -11.94
CA ALA A 73 -4.84 -8.60 -12.02
C ALA A 73 -3.63 -8.16 -11.19
N ALA A 74 -3.42 -8.72 -10.00
CA ALA A 74 -2.26 -8.42 -9.16
C ALA A 74 -0.94 -8.86 -9.80
N ILE A 75 -0.88 -10.07 -10.38
CA ILE A 75 0.32 -10.57 -11.08
C ILE A 75 0.64 -9.71 -12.30
N VAL A 76 -0.37 -9.37 -13.10
CA VAL A 76 -0.17 -8.51 -14.28
C VAL A 76 0.24 -7.10 -13.88
N ALA A 77 -0.38 -6.53 -12.84
CA ALA A 77 0.03 -5.24 -12.29
C ALA A 77 1.49 -5.26 -11.84
N LEU A 78 1.94 -6.33 -11.17
CA LEU A 78 3.32 -6.51 -10.75
C LEU A 78 4.29 -6.55 -11.95
N GLY A 79 3.96 -7.34 -12.97
CA GLY A 79 4.77 -7.47 -14.19
C GLY A 79 4.88 -6.15 -14.97
N VAL A 80 3.76 -5.45 -15.13
CA VAL A 80 3.72 -4.14 -15.81
C VAL A 80 4.46 -3.08 -15.00
N CYS A 81 4.34 -3.10 -13.66
CA CYS A 81 5.05 -2.18 -12.78
C CYS A 81 6.56 -2.34 -12.93
N ALA A 82 7.04 -3.59 -12.90
CA ALA A 82 8.45 -3.93 -13.04
C ALA A 82 9.02 -3.49 -14.40
N LEU A 83 8.25 -3.63 -15.48
CA LEU A 83 8.70 -3.32 -16.83
C LEU A 83 8.65 -1.82 -17.16
N THR A 84 7.63 -1.11 -16.69
CA THR A 84 7.33 0.23 -17.21
C THR A 84 7.98 1.35 -16.41
N ARG A 85 8.28 1.14 -15.11
CA ARG A 85 8.78 2.17 -14.16
C ARG A 85 8.02 3.52 -14.18
N LYS A 86 6.85 3.58 -14.83
CA LYS A 86 5.99 4.77 -14.98
C LYS A 86 4.65 4.49 -14.30
N PRO A 87 4.40 5.01 -13.08
CA PRO A 87 3.25 4.63 -12.27
C PRO A 87 1.90 4.89 -12.95
N LEU A 88 1.80 5.96 -13.76
CA LEU A 88 0.58 6.26 -14.52
C LEU A 88 0.24 5.16 -15.55
N LEU A 89 1.24 4.66 -16.28
CA LEU A 89 1.03 3.57 -17.22
C LEU A 89 0.71 2.26 -16.48
N THR A 90 1.37 2.02 -15.35
CA THR A 90 1.07 0.87 -14.50
C THR A 90 -0.40 0.84 -14.08
N ILE A 91 -0.91 1.96 -13.57
CA ILE A 91 -2.31 2.10 -13.14
C ILE A 91 -3.26 1.87 -14.32
N ALA A 92 -3.01 2.54 -15.46
CA ALA A 92 -3.87 2.44 -16.64
C ALA A 92 -3.93 1.01 -17.19
N ILE A 93 -2.79 0.34 -17.31
CA ILE A 93 -2.70 -1.02 -17.84
C ILE A 93 -3.30 -2.03 -16.84
N SER A 94 -3.00 -1.92 -15.54
CA SER A 94 -3.58 -2.84 -14.53
C SER A 94 -5.10 -2.70 -14.47
N LEU A 95 -5.63 -1.49 -14.63
CA LEU A 95 -7.07 -1.24 -14.65
C LEU A 95 -7.71 -1.82 -15.92
N ALA A 96 -7.09 -1.63 -17.09
CA ALA A 96 -7.58 -2.20 -18.34
C ALA A 96 -7.60 -3.74 -18.31
N VAL A 97 -6.56 -4.36 -17.76
CA VAL A 97 -6.47 -5.81 -17.59
C VAL A 97 -7.51 -6.31 -16.58
N PHE A 98 -7.69 -5.60 -15.46
CA PHE A 98 -8.72 -5.94 -14.48
C PHE A 98 -10.12 -5.92 -15.12
N PHE A 99 -10.45 -4.86 -15.86
CA PHE A 99 -11.73 -4.74 -16.57
C PHE A 99 -11.89 -5.84 -17.62
N PHE A 100 -10.86 -6.09 -18.44
CA PHE A 100 -10.91 -7.12 -19.47
C PHE A 100 -11.11 -8.52 -18.86
N TRP A 101 -10.37 -8.85 -17.80
CA TRP A 101 -10.47 -10.14 -17.13
C TRP A 101 -11.80 -10.28 -16.36
N GLN A 102 -12.30 -9.21 -15.74
CA GLN A 102 -13.64 -9.19 -15.13
C GLN A 102 -14.72 -9.45 -16.18
N LEU A 103 -14.61 -8.88 -17.37
CA LEU A 103 -15.58 -9.04 -18.45
C LEU A 103 -15.52 -10.44 -19.10
N VAL A 104 -14.33 -11.05 -19.18
CA VAL A 104 -14.14 -12.39 -19.77
C VAL A 104 -14.49 -13.53 -18.81
N VAL A 105 -14.32 -13.35 -17.50
CA VAL A 105 -14.52 -14.43 -16.51
C VAL A 105 -15.85 -14.35 -15.76
N VAL A 106 -16.48 -13.16 -15.69
CA VAL A 106 -17.78 -12.96 -15.00
C VAL A 106 -18.97 -12.91 -15.97
N ALA A 107 -18.75 -12.83 -17.29
CA ALA A 107 -19.81 -12.98 -18.31
C ALA A 107 -20.03 -14.45 -18.67
#